data_AF-A0A817ZAE8-F1
#
_entry.id   AF-A0A817ZAE8-F1
#
_cell.length_a   1.000
_cell.length_b   1.000
_cell.length_c   1.000
_cell.angle_alpha   90.00
_cell.angle_beta   90.00
_cell.angle_gamma   90.00
#
_symmetry.space_group_name_H-M   'P 1'
#
loop_
_entity.id
_entity.type
_entity.pdbx_description
1 polymer ?
#
loop_
_entity_poly.entity_id
_entity_poly.type
_entity_poly.pdbx_seq_one_letter_code
_entity_poly.pdbx_strand_id
1 'polypeptide(L)'
;MNNKKEIMVFGHRNPDTDSIVTTLVFADFLRRIKVNAKAYRLSDVDNETKFVLKTANIEQPDLLPNNLPDGTEVALIDHNESELKYFLISQID
;
A
#
# COMPACT_ATOMS: atom_id res chain seq x y z
N MET A 1 3.17 23.33 -12.19
CA MET A 1 3.67 22.06 -11.62
C MET A 1 2.46 21.20 -11.36
N ASN A 2 2.26 20.12 -12.11
CA ASN A 2 1.18 19.17 -11.81
C ASN A 2 1.57 18.44 -10.52
N ASN A 3 1.00 18.85 -9.38
CA ASN A 3 1.09 18.09 -8.13
C ASN A 3 0.34 16.78 -8.34
N LYS A 4 1.05 15.75 -8.78
CA LYS A 4 0.49 14.41 -8.96
C LYS A 4 0.16 13.87 -7.56
N LYS A 5 -1.13 13.72 -7.26
CA LYS A 5 -1.59 13.16 -5.98
C LYS A 5 -0.89 11.83 -5.71
N GLU A 6 -0.42 11.65 -4.48
CA GLU A 6 0.18 10.39 -4.04
C GLU A 6 -0.94 9.39 -3.76
N ILE A 7 -0.84 8.20 -4.35
CA ILE A 7 -1.69 7.06 -4.06
C ILE A 7 -1.10 6.31 -2.88
N MET A 8 -1.86 6.22 -1.80
CA MET A 8 -1.47 5.44 -0.62
C MET A 8 -1.88 3.98 -0.82
N VAL A 9 -0.91 3.08 -0.92
CA VAL A 9 -1.14 1.65 -1.13
C VAL A 9 -1.05 0.93 0.20
N PHE A 10 -2.07 0.18 0.60
CA PHE A 10 -2.03 -0.61 1.83
C PHE A 10 -2.96 -1.83 1.75
N GLY A 11 -2.63 -2.87 2.51
CA GLY A 11 -3.47 -4.04 2.69
C GLY A 11 -4.32 -3.98 3.96
N HIS A 12 -4.64 -5.15 4.54
CA HIS A 12 -5.49 -5.24 5.73
C HIS A 12 -4.86 -4.77 7.04
N ARG A 13 -5.74 -4.63 8.05
CA ARG A 13 -5.42 -4.17 9.41
C ARG A 13 -4.44 -5.07 10.15
N ASN A 14 -4.42 -6.37 9.89
CA ASN A 14 -3.52 -7.32 10.56
C ASN A 14 -2.60 -7.96 9.52
N PRO A 15 -1.73 -7.15 8.90
CA PRO A 15 -1.07 -7.50 7.66
C PRO A 15 -0.18 -8.72 7.86
N ASP A 16 -0.36 -9.69 6.98
CA ASP A 16 0.50 -10.85 6.84
C ASP A 16 1.57 -10.60 5.77
N THR A 17 2.41 -11.61 5.54
CA THR A 17 3.52 -11.53 4.60
C THR A 17 3.03 -11.17 3.19
N ASP A 18 1.93 -11.75 2.71
CA ASP A 18 1.40 -11.47 1.37
C ASP A 18 0.93 -10.01 1.24
N SER A 19 0.14 -9.54 2.20
CA SER A 19 -0.35 -8.16 2.24
C SER A 19 0.79 -7.13 2.18
N ILE A 20 1.87 -7.32 2.95
CA ILE A 20 3.01 -6.39 2.96
C ILE A 20 3.83 -6.47 1.68
N VAL A 21 4.17 -7.67 1.24
CA VAL A 21 4.99 -7.86 0.03
C VAL A 21 4.25 -7.35 -1.19
N THR A 22 2.97 -7.70 -1.34
CA THR A 22 2.15 -7.25 -2.46
C THR A 22 1.93 -5.74 -2.43
N THR A 23 1.75 -5.13 -1.25
CA THR A 23 1.69 -3.67 -1.10
C THR A 23 2.98 -2.99 -1.59
N LEU A 24 4.14 -3.50 -1.19
CA LEU A 24 5.44 -2.97 -1.62
C LEU A 24 5.65 -3.09 -3.13
N VAL A 25 5.36 -4.27 -3.69
CA VAL A 25 5.50 -4.56 -5.13
C VAL A 25 4.54 -3.71 -5.95
N PHE A 26 3.29 -3.55 -5.51
CA PHE A 26 2.31 -2.77 -6.24
C PHE A 26 2.63 -1.27 -6.24
N ALA A 27 3.06 -0.72 -5.09
CA ALA A 27 3.54 0.65 -5.04
C ALA A 27 4.77 0.88 -5.95
N ASP A 28 5.68 -0.10 -6.02
CA ASP A 28 6.82 -0.05 -6.94
C ASP A 28 6.40 -0.11 -8.41
N PHE A 29 5.47 -1.00 -8.76
CA PHE A 29 4.89 -1.08 -10.08
C PHE A 29 4.26 0.24 -10.51
N LEU A 30 3.43 0.86 -9.65
CA LEU A 30 2.81 2.16 -9.91
C LEU A 30 3.87 3.24 -10.19
N ARG A 31 4.94 3.31 -9.39
CA ARG A 31 6.04 4.25 -9.62
C ARG A 31 6.74 4.00 -10.97
N ARG A 32 6.92 2.74 -11.38
CA ARG A 32 7.51 2.39 -12.69
C ARG A 32 6.65 2.84 -13.86
N ILE A 33 5.32 2.83 -13.72
CA ILE A 33 4.39 3.38 -14.71
C ILE A 33 4.11 4.89 -14.50
N LYS A 34 5.02 5.58 -13.79
CA LYS A 34 4.99 7.03 -13.51
C LYS A 34 3.82 7.49 -12.65
N VAL A 35 3.12 6.61 -11.94
CA VAL A 35 2.09 6.97 -10.96
C VAL A 35 2.77 7.27 -9.61
N ASN A 36 2.39 8.38 -8.96
CA ASN A 36 2.95 8.72 -7.66
C ASN A 36 2.30 7.83 -6.60
N ALA A 37 3.03 6.88 -6.02
CA ALA A 37 2.48 5.90 -5.09
C ALA A 37 3.46 5.49 -3.99
N LYS A 38 2.93 5.30 -2.79
CA LYS A 38 3.69 4.93 -1.60
C LYS A 38 3.00 3.82 -0.82
N ALA A 39 3.79 2.85 -0.36
CA ALA A 39 3.34 1.72 0.43
C ALA A 39 3.18 2.10 1.91
N TYR A 40 2.10 1.64 2.53
CA TYR A 40 1.78 1.82 3.93
C TYR A 40 1.30 0.50 4.56
N ARG A 41 1.51 0.37 5.87
CA ARG A 41 0.94 -0.70 6.70
C ARG A 41 -0.09 -0.10 7.67
N LEU A 42 -1.09 -0.88 8.03
CA LEU A 42 -2.14 -0.44 8.97
C LEU A 42 -1.84 -0.78 10.43
N SER A 43 -0.91 -1.71 10.68
CA SER A 43 -0.44 -2.05 12.03
C SER A 43 0.98 -2.61 11.96
N ASP A 44 1.49 -3.12 13.09
CA ASP A 44 2.80 -3.77 13.12
C ASP A 44 2.77 -5.11 12.38
N VAL A 45 3.87 -5.38 11.67
CA VAL A 45 4.04 -6.64 10.94
C VAL A 45 4.49 -7.75 11.88
N ASP A 46 4.12 -8.99 11.55
CA ASP A 46 4.48 -10.16 12.34
C ASP A 46 5.96 -10.57 12.17
N ASN A 47 6.38 -11.60 12.90
CA ASN A 47 7.78 -12.05 12.86
C ASN A 47 8.16 -12.72 11.53
N GLU A 48 7.21 -13.37 10.85
CA GLU A 48 7.43 -13.98 9.55
C GLU A 48 7.74 -12.90 8.51
N THR A 49 6.88 -11.89 8.43
CA THR A 49 7.06 -10.75 7.53
C THR A 49 8.36 -10.01 7.83
N LYS A 50 8.69 -9.77 9.11
CA LYS A 50 9.99 -9.16 9.48
C LYS A 50 11.17 -9.98 9.00
N PHE A 51 11.09 -11.31 9.12
CA PHE A 51 12.14 -12.20 8.64
C PHE A 51 12.31 -12.10 7.12
N VAL A 52 11.20 -12.10 6.37
CA VAL A 52 11.21 -11.95 4.91
C VAL A 52 11.80 -10.60 4.50
N LEU A 53 11.33 -9.50 5.07
CA LEU A 53 11.83 -8.14 4.78
C LEU A 53 13.32 -8.00 5.07
N LYS A 54 13.77 -8.52 6.23
CA LYS A 54 15.19 -8.53 6.61
C LYS A 54 16.03 -9.35 5.64
N THR A 55 15.54 -10.52 5.24
CA THR A 55 16.23 -11.40 4.28
C THR A 55 16.38 -10.74 2.91
N ALA A 56 15.37 -9.98 2.50
CA ALA A 56 15.38 -9.21 1.26
C ALA A 56 16.11 -7.85 1.38
N ASN A 57 16.57 -7.46 2.58
CA ASN A 57 17.13 -6.14 2.89
C ASN A 57 16.22 -4.97 2.44
N ILE A 58 14.92 -5.12 2.70
CA ILE A 58 13.87 -4.14 2.40
C ILE A 58 13.32 -3.59 3.72
N GLU A 59 13.11 -2.28 3.79
CA GLU A 59 12.45 -1.65 4.94
C GLU A 59 10.95 -1.93 4.93
N GLN A 60 10.37 -2.10 6.12
CA GLN A 60 8.92 -2.21 6.26
C GLN A 60 8.22 -0.92 5.82
N PRO A 61 6.98 -0.99 5.29
CA PRO A 61 6.21 0.20 4.96
C PRO A 61 5.97 1.13 6.17
N ASP A 62 5.77 2.41 5.88
CA ASP A 62 5.37 3.39 6.90
C ASP A 62 3.98 3.06 7.46
N LEU A 63 3.74 3.39 8.73
CA LEU A 63 2.41 3.28 9.31
C LEU A 63 1.48 4.32 8.66
N LEU A 64 0.29 3.91 8.23
CA LEU A 64 -0.70 4.82 7.65
C LEU A 64 -1.12 5.88 8.69
N PRO A 65 -1.19 7.17 8.32
CA PRO A 65 -1.74 8.20 9.20
C PRO A 65 -3.19 7.88 9.61
N ASN A 66 -3.53 8.11 10.87
CA ASN A 66 -4.88 7.83 11.40
C ASN A 66 -5.99 8.64 10.71
N ASN A 67 -5.65 9.79 10.11
CA ASN A 67 -6.59 10.66 9.43
C ASN A 67 -6.11 10.89 8.00
N LEU A 68 -6.92 10.49 7.03
CA LEU A 68 -6.72 10.80 5.62
C LEU A 68 -7.63 11.98 5.23
N PRO A 69 -7.11 13.04 4.58
CA PRO A 69 -7.95 14.10 4.03
C PRO A 69 -8.96 13.56 3.01
N ASP A 70 -10.12 14.21 2.91
CA ASP A 70 -11.10 13.87 1.88
C ASP A 70 -10.51 13.99 0.48
N GLY A 71 -10.79 13.00 -0.37
CA GLY A 71 -10.25 12.93 -1.72
C GLY A 71 -8.79 12.47 -1.82
N THR A 72 -8.26 11.86 -0.75
CA THR A 72 -7.03 11.05 -0.79
C THR A 72 -7.25 9.83 -1.68
N GLU A 73 -6.33 9.61 -2.61
CA GLU A 73 -6.34 8.43 -3.47
C GLU A 73 -5.61 7.30 -2.77
N VAL A 74 -6.22 6.11 -2.74
CA VAL A 74 -5.62 4.93 -2.12
C VAL A 74 -5.83 3.72 -3.00
N ALA A 75 -4.96 2.71 -2.84
CA ALA A 75 -5.09 1.40 -3.45
C ALA A 75 -5.12 0.35 -2.34
N LEU A 76 -6.18 -0.48 -2.36
CA LEU A 76 -6.38 -1.56 -1.40
C LEU A 76 -5.85 -2.87 -1.98
N ILE A 77 -5.05 -3.57 -1.18
CA ILE A 77 -4.43 -4.84 -1.53
C ILE A 77 -4.99 -5.94 -0.61
N ASP A 78 -5.13 -7.15 -1.13
CA ASP A 78 -5.45 -8.37 -0.38
C ASP A 78 -6.86 -8.43 0.27
N HIS A 79 -7.69 -7.38 0.14
CA HIS A 79 -9.07 -7.35 0.67
C HIS A 79 -10.04 -6.67 -0.30
N ASN A 80 -11.21 -7.29 -0.52
CA ASN A 80 -12.30 -6.70 -1.30
C ASN A 80 -13.61 -6.52 -0.50
N GLU A 81 -13.65 -6.88 0.79
CA GLU A 81 -14.87 -6.74 1.58
C GLU A 81 -15.14 -5.25 1.87
N SER A 82 -16.23 -4.79 1.25
CA SER A 82 -16.60 -3.39 1.12
C SER A 82 -17.15 -2.82 2.42
N GLU A 83 -16.28 -2.27 3.26
CA GLU A 83 -16.61 -1.10 4.08
C GLU A 83 -15.71 0.11 3.77
N LEU A 84 -14.69 -0.07 2.94
CA LEU A 84 -13.76 0.99 2.54
C LEU A 84 -14.00 1.35 1.06
N LYS A 85 -14.71 2.47 0.83
CA LYS A 85 -14.90 3.05 -0.51
C LYS A 85 -13.58 3.61 -1.01
N TYR A 86 -12.76 2.79 -1.67
CA TYR A 86 -11.62 3.30 -2.39
C TYR A 86 -11.43 2.58 -3.73
N PHE A 87 -10.98 3.37 -4.71
CA PHE A 87 -10.99 3.07 -6.14
C PHE A 87 -10.20 1.80 -6.45
N LEU A 88 -10.87 0.76 -6.97
CA LEU A 88 -10.20 -0.23 -7.82
C LEU A 88 -9.67 0.52 -9.04
N ILE A 89 -8.36 0.52 -9.25
CA ILE A 89 -7.78 1.01 -10.50
C ILE A 89 -8.11 -0.02 -11.59
N SER A 90 -9.33 0.07 -12.15
CA SER A 90 -9.81 -0.77 -13.25
C SER A 90 -9.48 -0.21 -14.63
N GLN A 91 -8.67 0.85 -14.73
CA GLN A 91 -8.35 1.49 -16.01
C GLN A 91 -6.86 1.81 -16.04
N ILE A 92 -6.06 0.80 -16.39
CA ILE A 92 -4.83 1.03 -17.13
C ILE A 92 -5.28 1.11 -18.59
N ASP A 93 -5.47 2.33 -19.08
CA ASP A 93 -5.50 2.62 -20.53
C ASP A 93 -4.06 2.68 -21.07
#